data_AF-A0A411HL32-F1
#
_entry.id   AF-A0A411HL32-F1
#
_cell.length_a   1.000
_cell.length_b   1.000
_cell.length_c   1.000
_cell.angle_alpha   90.00
_cell.angle_beta   90.00
_cell.angle_gamma   90.00
#
_symmetry.space_group_name_H-M   'P 1'
#
loop_
_entity.id
_entity.type
_entity.pdbx_description
1 polymer ?
#
loop_
_entity_poly.entity_id
_entity_poly.type
_entity_poly.pdbx_seq_one_letter_code
_entity_poly.pdbx_strand_id
1 'polypeptide(L)'
;MREFGAHISIGEYQDIYWERQETNSKMKLPRAMDMAFLRDTSNEPDVLKIQSMIRRYDAEQATKLQQEIFAQRTRLADAERKLQTANQNQQSGNREQTHRHRQSRSRDGTTRRYAKA
;
A
#
# COMPACT_ATOMS: atom_id res chain seq x y z
N MET A 1 -28.18 -14.94 19.89
CA MET A 1 -28.33 -13.57 19.35
C MET A 1 -27.07 -12.80 19.71
N ARG A 2 -26.49 -12.01 18.78
CA ARG A 2 -25.32 -11.17 19.07
C ARG A 2 -25.83 -9.76 19.34
N GLU A 3 -26.01 -9.44 20.61
CA GLU A 3 -26.24 -8.06 21.05
C GLU A 3 -24.91 -7.31 20.98
N PHE A 4 -24.80 -6.37 20.03
CA PHE A 4 -23.72 -5.39 20.07
C PHE A 4 -24.13 -4.32 21.09
N GLY A 5 -23.87 -4.62 22.36
CA GLY A 5 -24.19 -3.78 23.50
C GLY A 5 -23.46 -2.44 23.49
N ALA A 6 -24.03 -1.47 22.78
CA ALA A 6 -23.93 -0.06 23.12
C ALA A 6 -25.32 0.55 22.91
N HIS A 7 -26.05 0.80 24.00
CA HIS A 7 -27.22 1.68 23.97
C HIS A 7 -26.70 3.11 23.85
N ILE A 8 -26.17 3.45 22.69
CA ILE A 8 -25.73 4.81 22.38
C ILE A 8 -26.94 5.58 21.88
N SER A 9 -27.17 6.77 22.44
CA SER A 9 -28.24 7.63 21.94
C SER A 9 -27.89 8.12 20.53
N ILE A 10 -28.90 8.45 19.72
CA ILE A 10 -28.69 9.03 18.38
C ILE A 10 -27.82 10.30 18.46
N GLY A 11 -27.99 11.12 19.50
CA GLY A 11 -27.17 12.30 19.75
C GLY A 11 -25.71 11.96 20.04
N GLU A 12 -25.46 10.98 20.91
CA GLU A 12 -24.11 10.54 21.23
C GLU A 12 -23.41 9.89 20.02
N TYR A 13 -24.16 9.21 19.14
CA TYR A 13 -23.63 8.71 17.87
C TYR A 13 -23.21 9.87 16.94
N GLN A 14 -24.02 10.93 16.88
CA GLN A 14 -23.73 12.11 16.08
C GLN A 14 -22.46 12.82 16.57
N ASP A 15 -22.27 12.96 17.88
CA ASP A 15 -21.11 13.62 18.48
C ASP A 15 -19.82 12.84 18.22
N ILE A 16 -19.85 11.51 18.36
CA ILE A 16 -18.72 10.65 17.99
C ILE A 16 -18.40 10.77 16.50
N TYR A 17 -19.43 10.83 15.65
CA TYR A 17 -19.21 10.97 14.21
C TYR A 17 -18.62 12.34 13.85
N TRP A 18 -19.05 13.40 14.52
CA TRP A 18 -18.48 14.73 14.38
C TRP A 18 -17.00 14.76 14.79
N GLU A 19 -16.66 14.18 15.94
CA GLU A 19 -15.27 14.10 16.42
C GLU A 19 -14.38 13.26 15.50
N ARG A 20 -14.93 12.19 14.90
CA ARG A 20 -14.26 11.36 13.89
C ARG A 20 -13.89 12.17 12.64
N GLN A 21 -14.76 13.10 12.23
CA GLN A 21 -14.51 13.97 11.07
C GLN A 21 -13.47 15.04 11.37
N GLU A 22 -13.57 15.73 12.51
CA GLU A 22 -12.68 16.84 12.87
C GLU A 22 -11.26 16.38 13.21
N THR A 23 -11.13 15.27 13.95
CA THR A 23 -9.84 14.89 14.56
C THR A 23 -9.07 13.87 13.73
N ASN A 24 -9.66 13.36 12.63
CA ASN A 24 -9.17 12.18 11.91
C ASN A 24 -8.83 11.01 12.88
N SER A 25 -9.59 10.94 13.97
CA SER A 25 -9.33 10.04 15.08
C SER A 25 -9.46 8.60 14.59
N LYS A 26 -8.54 7.72 14.99
CA LYS A 26 -8.62 6.26 14.76
C LYS A 26 -9.76 5.60 15.56
N MET A 27 -10.80 6.35 15.89
CA MET A 27 -11.95 5.86 16.63
C MET A 27 -12.62 4.76 15.80
N LYS A 28 -12.64 3.56 16.37
CA LYS A 28 -13.15 2.36 15.70
C LYS A 28 -14.66 2.32 15.88
N LEU A 29 -15.39 3.00 15.00
CA LEU A 29 -16.83 2.76 14.87
C LEU A 29 -17.05 1.42 14.16
N PRO A 30 -17.88 0.52 14.71
CA PRO A 30 -18.25 -0.70 14.01
C PRO A 30 -18.99 -0.36 12.71
N ARG A 31 -18.48 -0.82 11.57
CA ARG A 31 -19.15 -0.66 10.25
C ARG A 31 -20.60 -1.16 10.24
N ALA A 32 -20.94 -2.11 11.11
CA ALA A 32 -22.31 -2.59 11.28
C ALA A 32 -23.28 -1.50 11.74
N MET A 33 -22.83 -0.52 12.54
CA MET A 33 -23.65 0.62 12.97
C MET A 33 -23.87 1.61 11.83
N ASP A 34 -22.81 1.98 11.10
CA ASP A 34 -22.93 2.81 9.89
C ASP A 34 -23.93 2.17 8.91
N MET A 35 -23.89 0.84 8.78
CA MET A 35 -24.80 0.10 7.91
C MET A 35 -26.23 0.02 8.40
N ALA A 36 -26.46 0.08 9.71
CA ALA A 36 -27.81 0.16 10.26
C ALA A 36 -28.45 1.50 9.85
N PHE A 37 -27.75 2.62 10.06
CA PHE A 37 -28.24 3.95 9.66
C PHE A 37 -28.42 4.09 8.15
N LEU A 38 -27.50 3.54 7.34
CA LEU A 38 -27.60 3.61 5.87
C LEU A 38 -28.74 2.77 5.29
N ARG A 39 -29.23 1.76 6.01
CA ARG A 39 -30.36 0.92 5.59
C ARG A 39 -31.71 1.42 6.10
N ASP A 40 -31.69 2.32 7.07
CA ASP A 40 -32.89 2.91 7.62
C ASP A 40 -33.59 3.81 6.59
N THR A 41 -34.88 3.58 6.38
CA THR A 41 -35.74 4.30 5.42
C THR A 41 -36.77 5.20 6.11
N SER A 42 -36.66 5.37 7.43
CA SER A 42 -37.69 6.04 8.25
C SER A 42 -37.77 7.56 7.98
N ASN A 43 -36.85 8.13 7.19
CA ASN A 43 -36.77 9.55 6.83
C ASN A 43 -36.76 10.50 8.04
N GLU A 44 -36.36 10.01 9.22
CA GLU A 44 -36.21 10.83 10.40
C GLU A 44 -35.05 11.84 10.21
N PRO A 45 -35.22 13.12 10.58
CA PRO A 45 -34.21 14.15 10.35
C PRO A 45 -32.82 13.79 10.89
N ASP A 46 -32.76 13.19 12.07
CA ASP A 46 -31.49 12.82 12.72
C ASP A 46 -30.82 11.64 11.98
N VAL A 47 -31.60 10.67 11.53
CA VAL A 47 -31.13 9.55 10.70
C VAL A 47 -30.57 10.07 9.38
N LEU A 48 -31.27 10.97 8.70
CA LEU A 48 -30.80 11.58 7.45
C LEU A 48 -29.49 12.36 7.65
N LYS A 49 -29.38 13.09 8.76
CA LYS A 49 -28.16 13.81 9.11
C LYS A 49 -26.98 12.84 9.30
N ILE A 50 -27.16 11.78 10.07
CA ILE A 50 -26.14 10.74 10.26
C ILE A 50 -25.76 10.08 8.93
N GLN A 51 -26.74 9.71 8.10
CA GLN A 51 -26.48 9.15 6.77
C GLN A 51 -25.64 10.08 5.90
N SER A 52 -25.90 11.39 5.95
CA SER A 52 -25.11 12.38 5.20
C SER A 52 -23.66 12.45 5.68
N MET A 53 -23.45 12.40 7.00
CA MET A 53 -22.12 12.39 7.60
C MET A 53 -21.35 11.12 7.23
N ILE A 54 -22.03 9.96 7.24
CA ILE A 54 -21.48 8.68 6.80
C ILE A 54 -21.00 8.73 5.36
N ARG A 55 -21.87 9.15 4.44
CA ARG A 55 -21.53 9.22 3.01
C ARG A 55 -20.37 10.17 2.73
N ARG A 56 -20.32 11.32 3.42
CA ARG A 56 -19.23 12.27 3.29
C ARG A 56 -17.90 11.66 3.70
N TYR A 57 -17.84 11.03 4.87
CA TYR A 57 -16.63 10.35 5.34
C TYR A 57 -16.18 9.26 4.38
N ASP A 58 -17.11 8.41 3.90
CA ASP A 58 -16.79 7.33 2.98
C ASP A 58 -16.17 7.85 1.67
N ALA A 59 -16.66 8.98 1.15
CA ALA A 59 -16.10 9.63 -0.03
C ALA A 59 -14.68 10.18 0.22
N GLU A 60 -14.45 10.80 1.37
CA GLU A 60 -13.14 11.32 1.78
C GLU A 60 -12.12 10.17 1.97
N GLN A 61 -12.53 9.09 2.64
CA GLN A 61 -11.69 7.89 2.81
C GLN A 61 -11.41 7.19 1.48
N ALA A 62 -12.40 7.07 0.59
CA ALA A 62 -12.20 6.48 -0.73
C ALA A 62 -11.14 7.23 -1.53
N THR A 63 -11.20 8.58 -1.52
CA THR A 63 -10.21 9.44 -2.18
C THR A 63 -8.81 9.21 -1.61
N LYS A 64 -8.67 9.17 -0.28
CA LYS A 64 -7.39 8.94 0.39
C LYS A 64 -6.81 7.56 0.05
N LEU A 65 -7.63 6.51 0.11
CA LEU A 65 -7.22 5.15 -0.23
C LEU A 65 -6.81 5.03 -1.70
N GLN A 66 -7.51 5.70 -2.62
CA GLN A 66 -7.11 5.76 -4.02
C GLN A 66 -5.71 6.37 -4.18
N GLN A 67 -5.45 7.51 -3.53
CA GLN A 67 -4.13 8.13 -3.55
C GLN A 67 -3.04 7.21 -2.97
N GLU A 68 -3.33 6.52 -1.87
CA GLU A 68 -2.41 5.56 -1.27
C GLU A 68 -2.13 4.37 -2.20
N ILE A 69 -3.13 3.85 -2.90
CA ILE A 69 -2.96 2.78 -3.90
C ILE A 69 -2.04 3.26 -5.03
N PHE A 70 -2.25 4.47 -5.56
CA PHE A 70 -1.37 5.03 -6.58
C PHE A 70 0.07 5.15 -6.07
N ALA A 71 0.27 5.66 -4.85
CA ALA A 71 1.59 5.77 -4.25
C ALA A 71 2.26 4.40 -4.05
N GLN A 72 1.52 3.39 -3.61
CA GLN A 72 2.03 2.02 -3.47
C GLN A 72 2.44 1.42 -4.81
N ARG A 73 1.63 1.61 -5.86
CA ARG A 73 1.95 1.12 -7.22
C ARG A 73 3.19 1.80 -7.80
N THR A 74 3.34 3.11 -7.58
CA THR A 74 4.56 3.84 -7.99
C THR A 74 5.80 3.31 -7.29
N ARG A 75 5.72 3.12 -5.96
CA ARG A 75 6.84 2.55 -5.17
C ARG A 75 7.21 1.15 -5.62
N LEU A 76 6.21 0.31 -5.95
CA LEU A 76 6.45 -1.03 -6.48
C LEU A 76 7.19 -0.97 -7.82
N ALA A 77 6.70 -0.17 -8.78
CA ALA A 77 7.34 -0.02 -10.08
C ALA A 77 8.76 0.57 -9.99
N ASP A 78 9.01 1.49 -9.06
CA ASP A 78 10.34 2.04 -8.82
C ASP A 78 11.29 0.99 -8.22
N ALA A 79 10.80 0.16 -7.30
CA ALA A 79 11.57 -0.94 -6.73
C ALA A 79 11.93 -1.99 -7.79
N GLU A 80 10.98 -2.34 -8.67
CA GLU A 80 11.20 -3.25 -9.80
C GLU A 80 12.24 -2.68 -10.77
N ARG A 81 12.17 -1.39 -11.12
CA ARG A 81 13.18 -0.73 -11.98
C ARG A 81 14.57 -0.78 -11.35
N LYS A 82 14.69 -0.47 -10.05
CA LYS A 82 15.97 -0.54 -9.33
C LYS A 82 16.52 -1.96 -9.30
N LEU A 83 15.67 -2.95 -9.05
CA LEU A 83 16.06 -4.36 -9.05
C LEU A 83 16.57 -4.80 -10.43
N GLN A 84 15.88 -4.40 -11.50
CA GLN A 84 16.29 -4.70 -12.87
C GLN A 84 17.67 -4.11 -13.19
N THR A 85 17.90 -2.84 -12.86
CA THR A 85 19.21 -2.19 -13.07
C THR A 85 20.31 -2.87 -12.25
N ALA A 86 20.04 -3.24 -11.00
CA ALA A 86 21.00 -3.96 -10.17
C ALA A 86 21.40 -5.30 -10.79
N ASN A 87 20.42 -6.07 -11.28
CA ASN A 87 20.67 -7.34 -11.96
C ASN A 87 21.49 -7.16 -13.25
N GLN A 88 21.19 -6.14 -14.06
CA GLN A 88 21.94 -5.83 -15.27
C GLN A 88 23.41 -5.49 -14.97
N ASN A 89 23.66 -4.68 -13.95
CA ASN A 89 25.01 -4.32 -13.53
C ASN A 89 25.81 -5.54 -13.05
N GLN A 90 25.17 -6.42 -12.28
CA GLN A 90 25.78 -7.70 -11.86
C GLN A 90 26.13 -8.58 -13.07
N GLN A 91 25.22 -8.69 -14.04
CA GLN A 91 25.44 -9.48 -15.25
C GLN A 91 26.63 -8.94 -16.07
N SER A 92 26.74 -7.61 -16.21
CA SER A 92 27.87 -6.96 -16.90
C SER A 92 29.19 -7.19 -16.17
N GLY A 93 29.21 -7.07 -14.83
CA GLY A 93 30.39 -7.38 -14.03
C GLY A 93 30.86 -8.84 -14.18
N ASN A 94 29.94 -9.80 -14.18
CA ASN A 94 30.26 -11.22 -14.41
C ASN A 94 30.82 -11.48 -15.82
N ARG A 95 30.29 -10.79 -16.85
CA ARG A 95 30.81 -10.87 -18.23
C ARG A 95 32.23 -10.34 -18.34
N GLU A 96 32.54 -9.23 -17.66
CA GLU A 96 33.91 -8.70 -17.64
C GLU A 96 34.88 -9.63 -16.92
N GLN A 97 34.48 -10.20 -15.77
CA GLN A 97 35.32 -11.13 -15.01
C GLN A 97 35.61 -12.42 -15.80
N THR A 98 34.59 -13.00 -16.43
CA THR A 98 34.76 -14.19 -17.28
C THR A 98 35.64 -13.90 -18.50
N HIS A 99 35.49 -12.73 -19.13
CA HIS A 99 36.34 -12.31 -20.24
C HIS A 99 37.80 -12.11 -19.82
N ARG A 100 38.05 -11.46 -18.67
CA ARG A 100 39.40 -11.32 -18.10
C ARG A 100 40.03 -12.67 -17.76
N HIS A 101 39.29 -13.59 -17.13
CA HIS A 101 39.79 -14.93 -16.81
C HIS A 101 40.15 -15.73 -18.07
N ARG A 102 39.34 -15.61 -19.14
CA ARG A 102 39.62 -16.22 -20.44
C ARG A 102 40.88 -15.64 -21.11
N GLN A 103 41.07 -14.32 -21.06
CA GLN A 103 42.27 -13.67 -21.59
C GLN A 103 43.54 -14.06 -20.80
N SER A 104 43.46 -14.18 -19.47
CA SER A 104 44.58 -14.64 -18.65
C SER A 104 44.97 -16.09 -18.95
N ARG A 105 43.99 -16.99 -19.12
CA ARG A 105 44.25 -18.38 -19.55
C ARG A 105 44.90 -18.49 -20.92
N SER A 106 44.51 -17.61 -21.85
CA SER A 106 45.12 -17.53 -23.18
C SER A 106 46.59 -17.09 -23.12
N ARG A 107 46.92 -16.13 -22.24
CA ARG A 107 48.30 -15.64 -22.06
C ARG A 107 49.21 -16.69 -21.42
N ASP A 108 48.71 -17.45 -20.45
CA ASP A 108 49.48 -18.48 -19.74
C ASP A 108 49.77 -19.72 -20.62
N GLY A 109 48.83 -20.09 -21.49
CA GLY A 109 48.99 -21.18 -22.45
C GLY A 109 50.04 -20.92 -23.55
N THR A 110 50.30 -19.65 -23.89
CA THR A 110 51.36 -19.27 -24.83
C THR A 110 52.75 -19.31 -24.20
N THR A 111 52.88 -18.99 -22.92
CA THR A 111 54.19 -19.00 -22.22
C THR A 111 54.71 -20.42 -22.00
N ARG A 112 53.83 -21.41 -21.82
CA ARG A 112 54.22 -22.81 -21.59
C ARG A 112 54.77 -23.53 -22.83
N ARG A 113 54.52 -23.04 -24.05
CA ARG A 113 55.02 -23.67 -25.29
C ARG A 113 56.49 -23.39 -25.59
N TYR A 114 57.12 -22.43 -24.92
CA TYR A 114 58.51 -22.03 -25.20
C TYR A 114 59.53 -22.51 -24.13
N ALA A 115 59.13 -23.35 -23.17
CA ALA A 115 59.98 -23.80 -22.06
C ALA A 115 60.52 -25.25 -22.21
N LYS A 116 60.44 -25.86 -23.39
CA LYS A 116 61.19 -27.08 -23.74
C LYS A 116 62.19 -26.74 -24.85
N ALA A 117 63.39 -26.32 -24.44
CA ALA A 117 64.59 -26.32 -25.27
C ALA A 117 65.71 -26.94 -24.43
#